data_AF-A0A3D9C6T8-F1
#
_entry.id   AF-A0A3D9C6T8-F1
#
_cell.length_a   1.000
_cell.length_b   1.000
_cell.length_c   1.000
_cell.angle_alpha   90.00
_cell.angle_beta   90.00
_cell.angle_gamma   90.00
#
_symmetry.space_group_name_H-M   'P 1'
#
loop_
_entity.id
_entity.type
_entity.pdbx_description
1 polymer ?
#
loop_
_entity_poly.entity_id
_entity_poly.type
_entity_poly.pdbx_seq_one_letter_code
_entity_poly.pdbx_strand_id
1 'polypeptide(L)'
;WDKYREKYTYRFVLAPYDNKDKITGLYRINYNGESEFLIDAKAVESYKSDGIPYDVNFYFAKYNAEIIFNDQEMLEVFGEMRKLYPDQPIDIVLVPGFMYNDFKVVVQCKDKKIALEKFKVKRIWGG
;
A
#
# COMPACT_ATOMS: atom_id res chain seq x y z
N TRP A 1 19.61 8.07 5.35
CA TRP A 1 19.04 8.63 4.11
C TRP A 1 19.10 7.65 2.96
N ASP A 2 20.21 6.97 2.70
CA ASP A 2 20.33 6.07 1.53
C ASP A 2 19.33 4.92 1.50
N LYS A 3 19.00 4.32 2.66
CA LYS A 3 17.97 3.27 2.77
C LYS A 3 16.58 3.69 2.25
N TYR A 4 16.23 4.97 2.32
CA TYR A 4 14.94 5.46 1.81
C TYR A 4 14.94 5.63 0.29
N ARG A 5 16.11 5.73 -0.34
CA ARG A 5 16.24 5.83 -1.81
C ARG A 5 16.12 4.48 -2.50
N GLU A 6 16.17 3.38 -1.75
CA GLU A 6 16.02 2.05 -2.31
C GLU A 6 14.63 1.87 -2.92
N LYS A 7 14.61 1.29 -4.12
CA LYS A 7 13.41 1.05 -4.90
C LYS A 7 12.98 -0.41 -4.81
N TYR A 8 11.69 -0.65 -4.63
CA TYR A 8 11.08 -1.96 -4.54
C TYR A 8 10.00 -2.07 -5.61
N THR A 9 9.87 -3.22 -6.23
CA THR A 9 8.76 -3.49 -7.14
C THR A 9 7.53 -3.86 -6.32
N TYR A 10 6.53 -2.99 -6.26
CA TYR A 10 5.30 -3.27 -5.52
C TYR A 10 4.05 -2.66 -6.17
N ARG A 11 2.88 -3.08 -5.68
CA ARG A 11 1.57 -2.50 -6.01
C ARG A 11 0.65 -2.51 -4.79
N PHE A 12 -0.50 -1.86 -4.92
CA PHE A 12 -1.57 -1.92 -3.93
C PHE A 12 -2.68 -2.84 -4.41
N VAL A 13 -3.20 -3.66 -3.50
CA VAL A 13 -4.30 -4.59 -3.77
C VAL A 13 -5.39 -4.34 -2.74
N LEU A 14 -6.64 -4.30 -3.15
CA LEU A 14 -7.78 -4.28 -2.24
C LEU A 14 -8.33 -5.70 -2.11
N ALA A 15 -8.53 -6.13 -0.87
CA ALA A 15 -9.29 -7.34 -0.53
C ALA A 15 -10.55 -6.90 0.22
N PRO A 16 -11.58 -6.42 -0.51
CA PRO A 16 -12.76 -5.81 0.10
C PRO A 16 -13.73 -6.87 0.66
N TYR A 17 -14.63 -6.43 1.54
CA TYR A 17 -15.79 -7.25 1.95
C TYR A 17 -16.83 -7.40 0.82
N ASP A 18 -17.08 -6.32 0.07
CA ASP A 18 -17.88 -6.35 -1.15
C ASP A 18 -16.96 -6.60 -2.35
N ASN A 19 -17.00 -7.80 -2.93
CA ASN A 19 -16.16 -8.21 -4.05
C ASN A 19 -16.32 -7.35 -5.32
N LYS A 20 -17.30 -6.44 -5.36
CA LYS A 20 -17.48 -5.47 -6.45
C LYS A 20 -16.64 -4.21 -6.27
N ASP A 21 -16.12 -3.96 -5.08
CA ASP A 21 -15.30 -2.79 -4.81
C ASP A 21 -13.87 -2.98 -5.30
N LYS A 22 -13.20 -1.87 -5.62
CA LYS A 22 -11.86 -1.85 -6.18
C LYS A 22 -11.21 -0.49 -5.94
N ILE A 23 -9.89 -0.46 -6.02
CA ILE A 23 -9.16 0.82 -6.10
C ILE A 23 -9.40 1.41 -7.49
N THR A 24 -9.94 2.62 -7.54
CA THR A 24 -10.20 3.37 -8.78
C THR A 24 -9.04 4.30 -9.14
N GLY A 25 -8.20 4.64 -8.16
CA GLY A 25 -6.96 5.38 -8.32
C GLY A 25 -6.29 5.59 -6.96
N LEU A 26 -5.13 6.24 -6.94
CA LEU A 26 -4.52 6.71 -5.70
C LEU A 26 -3.57 7.89 -5.92
N TYR A 27 -3.35 8.66 -4.86
CA TYR A 27 -2.20 9.57 -4.75
C TYR A 27 -1.24 9.01 -3.70
N ARG A 28 0.03 8.81 -4.06
CA ARG A 28 1.06 8.30 -3.15
C ARG A 28 2.18 9.31 -3.00
N ILE A 29 2.63 9.51 -1.77
CA ILE A 29 3.92 10.13 -1.43
C ILE A 29 4.79 9.05 -0.79
N ASN A 30 6.06 8.97 -1.20
CA ASN A 30 7.04 8.04 -0.65
C ASN A 30 7.99 8.74 0.32
N TYR A 31 8.69 7.95 1.15
CA TYR A 31 9.70 8.47 2.07
C TYR A 31 10.93 9.09 1.39
N ASN A 32 11.18 8.79 0.12
CA ASN A 32 12.23 9.46 -0.65
C ASN A 32 11.80 10.82 -1.23
N GLY A 33 10.56 11.25 -0.98
CA GLY A 33 10.00 12.51 -1.45
C GLY A 33 9.36 12.45 -2.83
N GLU A 34 9.47 11.33 -3.55
CA GLU A 34 8.73 11.16 -4.81
C GLU A 34 7.24 10.96 -4.55
N SER A 35 6.42 11.47 -5.47
CA SER A 35 4.97 11.28 -5.43
C SER A 35 4.42 11.02 -6.81
N GLU A 36 3.28 10.32 -6.85
CA GLU A 36 2.62 9.97 -8.09
C GLU A 36 1.10 9.88 -7.89
N PHE A 37 0.36 10.33 -8.89
CA PHE A 37 -1.07 10.14 -9.00
C PHE A 37 -1.37 9.05 -10.03
N LEU A 38 -1.95 7.94 -9.59
CA LEU A 38 -2.39 6.82 -10.44
C LEU A 38 -3.88 7.02 -10.73
N ILE A 39 -4.19 7.40 -11.98
CA ILE A 39 -5.50 7.95 -12.39
C ILE A 39 -6.56 6.86 -12.63
N ASP A 40 -6.17 5.58 -12.75
CA ASP A 40 -7.09 4.48 -13.01
C ASP A 40 -6.72 3.18 -12.29
N ALA A 41 -7.66 2.24 -12.25
CA ALA A 41 -7.49 0.93 -11.62
C ALA A 41 -6.34 0.12 -12.25
N LYS A 42 -6.13 0.22 -13.58
CA LYS A 42 -5.08 -0.51 -14.28
C LYS A 42 -3.68 -0.04 -13.86
N ALA A 43 -3.52 1.26 -13.66
CA ALA A 43 -2.30 1.87 -13.17
C ALA A 43 -1.99 1.44 -11.73
N VAL A 44 -3.00 1.24 -10.89
CA VAL A 44 -2.85 0.74 -9.51
C VAL A 44 -2.52 -0.75 -9.48
N GLU A 45 -3.16 -1.56 -10.32
CA GLU A 45 -2.94 -3.02 -10.39
C GLU A 45 -1.56 -3.41 -10.94
N SER A 46 -0.88 -2.46 -11.59
CA SER A 46 0.44 -2.65 -12.17
C SER A 46 1.54 -2.52 -11.12
N TYR A 47 2.50 -3.45 -11.17
CA TYR A 47 3.72 -3.34 -10.37
C TYR A 47 4.57 -2.15 -10.81
N LYS A 48 5.07 -1.39 -9.84
CA LYS A 48 5.98 -0.26 -10.07
C LYS A 48 7.22 -0.37 -9.20
N SER A 49 8.37 -0.02 -9.78
CA SER A 49 9.60 0.15 -9.02
C SER A 49 9.57 1.50 -8.31
N ASP A 50 9.37 1.49 -7.01
CA ASP A 50 9.23 2.73 -6.25
C ASP A 50 9.78 2.67 -4.81
N GLY A 51 9.93 3.83 -4.18
CA GLY A 51 10.30 3.95 -2.78
C GLY A 51 9.17 3.47 -1.88
N ILE A 52 9.49 3.18 -0.62
CA ILE A 52 8.49 2.76 0.35
C ILE A 52 7.44 3.88 0.55
N PRO A 53 6.14 3.54 0.56
CA PRO A 53 5.08 4.54 0.69
C PRO A 53 5.07 5.17 2.09
N TYR A 54 4.69 6.44 2.14
CA TYR A 54 4.53 7.22 3.36
C TYR A 54 3.07 7.63 3.56
N ASP A 55 2.52 8.46 2.67
CA ASP A 55 1.16 8.99 2.75
C ASP A 55 0.42 8.64 1.46
N VAL A 56 -0.63 7.82 1.58
CA VAL A 56 -1.36 7.31 0.42
C VAL A 56 -2.85 7.59 0.57
N ASN A 57 -3.39 8.33 -0.40
CA ASN A 57 -4.81 8.56 -0.57
C ASN A 57 -5.34 7.54 -1.57
N PHE A 58 -6.07 6.54 -1.07
CA PHE A 58 -6.74 5.52 -1.86
C PHE A 58 -8.13 5.99 -2.24
N TYR A 59 -8.47 5.88 -3.53
CA TYR A 59 -9.83 6.09 -4.01
C TYR A 59 -10.46 4.73 -4.33
N PHE A 60 -11.61 4.44 -3.71
CA PHE A 60 -12.39 3.23 -3.99
C PHE A 60 -13.66 3.59 -4.78
N ALA A 61 -14.55 2.62 -5.04
CA ALA A 61 -15.76 2.90 -5.81
C ALA A 61 -16.78 3.77 -5.04
N LYS A 62 -16.86 3.60 -3.72
CA LYS A 62 -17.80 4.35 -2.85
C LYS A 62 -17.12 5.18 -1.77
N TYR A 63 -16.07 4.60 -1.17
CA TYR A 63 -15.32 5.21 -0.09
C TYR A 63 -13.92 5.61 -0.57
N ASN A 64 -13.22 6.36 0.26
CA ASN A 64 -11.82 6.71 0.08
C ASN A 64 -11.14 6.68 1.45
N ALA A 65 -9.83 6.47 1.47
CA ALA A 65 -9.05 6.45 2.69
C ALA A 65 -7.69 7.09 2.50
N GLU A 66 -7.21 7.79 3.52
CA GLU A 66 -5.83 8.27 3.59
C GLU A 66 -5.12 7.46 4.68
N ILE A 67 -4.04 6.77 4.31
CA ILE A 67 -3.27 5.92 5.21
C ILE A 67 -1.83 6.43 5.27
N ILE A 68 -1.36 6.65 6.49
CA ILE A 68 0.03 6.98 6.81
C ILE A 68 0.73 5.69 7.24
N PHE A 69 1.78 5.33 6.51
CA PHE A 69 2.63 4.20 6.84
C PHE A 69 3.73 4.62 7.83
N ASN A 70 4.30 3.66 8.56
CA ASN A 70 5.42 3.91 9.47
C ASN A 70 6.75 3.59 8.79
N ASP A 71 7.72 4.49 8.88
CA ASP A 71 8.96 4.42 8.11
C ASP A 71 9.84 3.24 8.53
N GLN A 72 10.00 3.02 9.83
CA GLN A 72 10.81 1.93 10.38
C GLN A 72 10.20 0.57 10.06
N GLU A 73 8.90 0.42 10.28
CA GLU A 73 8.17 -0.82 9.97
C GLU A 73 8.24 -1.13 8.47
N MET A 74 8.02 -0.14 7.61
CA MET A 74 8.09 -0.35 6.17
C MET A 74 9.49 -0.76 5.70
N LEU A 75 10.54 -0.12 6.22
CA LEU A 75 11.92 -0.52 5.92
C LEU A 75 12.26 -1.94 6.39
N GLU A 76 11.80 -2.31 7.59
CA GLU A 76 12.01 -3.64 8.16
C GLU A 76 11.31 -4.71 7.32
N VAL A 77 10.01 -4.51 7.06
CA VAL A 77 9.18 -5.47 6.32
C VAL A 77 9.65 -5.60 4.87
N PHE A 78 9.90 -4.49 4.16
CA PHE A 78 10.37 -4.53 2.78
C PHE A 78 11.80 -5.10 2.69
N GLY A 79 12.65 -4.79 3.67
CA GLY A 79 13.99 -5.35 3.79
C GLY A 79 13.97 -6.86 4.01
N GLU A 80 13.08 -7.37 4.88
CA GLU A 80 12.87 -8.81 5.08
C GLU A 80 12.40 -9.47 3.78
N MET A 81 11.41 -8.89 3.11
CA MET A 81 10.88 -9.43 1.85
C MET A 81 11.96 -9.52 0.77
N ARG A 82 12.78 -8.48 0.59
CA ARG A 82 13.88 -8.50 -0.39
C ARG A 82 14.95 -9.54 -0.05
N LYS A 83 15.26 -9.75 1.23
CA LYS A 83 16.24 -10.77 1.66
C LYS A 83 15.75 -12.17 1.36
N LEU A 84 14.48 -12.47 1.65
CA LEU A 84 13.88 -13.78 1.43
C LEU A 84 13.59 -14.05 -0.06
N TYR A 85 13.14 -13.01 -0.76
CA TYR A 85 12.70 -13.09 -2.16
C TYR A 85 13.30 -11.95 -2.99
N PRO A 86 14.61 -12.05 -3.32
CA PRO A 86 15.26 -11.07 -4.18
C PRO A 86 14.50 -10.92 -5.50
N ASP A 87 14.35 -9.68 -5.96
CA ASP A 87 13.72 -9.30 -7.24
C ASP A 87 12.26 -9.72 -7.42
N GLN A 88 11.60 -10.23 -6.37
CA GLN A 88 10.19 -10.59 -6.42
C GLN A 88 9.30 -9.39 -6.07
N PRO A 89 8.18 -9.20 -6.79
CA PRO A 89 7.29 -8.09 -6.53
C PRO A 89 6.51 -8.30 -5.22
N ILE A 90 6.16 -7.19 -4.58
CA ILE A 90 5.46 -7.14 -3.30
C ILE A 90 4.03 -6.63 -3.50
N ASP A 91 3.06 -7.27 -2.88
CA ASP A 91 1.69 -6.77 -2.78
C ASP A 91 1.50 -6.09 -1.41
N ILE A 92 1.04 -4.84 -1.40
CA ILE A 92 0.51 -4.17 -0.20
C ILE A 92 -1.01 -4.34 -0.24
N VAL A 93 -1.51 -5.29 0.55
CA VAL A 93 -2.91 -5.69 0.57
C VAL A 93 -3.66 -4.89 1.63
N LEU A 94 -4.64 -4.11 1.21
CA LEU A 94 -5.59 -3.41 2.06
C LEU A 94 -6.80 -4.32 2.29
N VAL A 95 -7.11 -4.58 3.56
CA VAL A 95 -8.30 -5.33 3.98
C VAL A 95 -9.17 -4.39 4.80
N PRO A 96 -10.11 -3.65 4.17
CA PRO A 96 -11.03 -2.79 4.91
C PRO A 96 -11.95 -3.63 5.80
N GLY A 97 -12.22 -3.15 7.01
CA GLY A 97 -13.28 -3.70 7.83
C GLY A 97 -14.67 -3.34 7.33
N PHE A 98 -15.68 -3.75 8.10
CA PHE A 98 -17.07 -3.47 7.78
C PHE A 98 -17.30 -1.96 7.64
N MET A 99 -17.89 -1.56 6.51
CA MET A 99 -18.14 -0.15 6.13
C MET A 99 -16.89 0.74 6.13
N TYR A 100 -15.69 0.17 5.91
CA TYR A 100 -14.44 0.93 5.88
C TYR A 100 -14.09 1.64 7.20
N ASN A 101 -14.68 1.24 8.33
CA ASN A 101 -14.43 1.86 9.64
C ASN A 101 -13.00 1.66 10.15
N ASP A 102 -12.34 0.58 9.73
CA ASP A 102 -10.95 0.29 9.98
C ASP A 102 -10.30 -0.38 8.76
N PHE A 103 -9.00 -0.62 8.86
CA PHE A 103 -8.25 -1.39 7.90
C PHE A 103 -7.33 -2.36 8.63
N LYS A 104 -7.04 -3.48 7.97
CA LYS A 104 -5.80 -4.22 8.17
C LYS A 104 -4.96 -4.04 6.93
N VAL A 105 -3.65 -3.91 7.10
CA VAL A 105 -2.71 -3.84 5.98
C VAL A 105 -1.73 -4.98 6.09
N VAL A 106 -1.57 -5.72 5.00
CA VAL A 106 -0.69 -6.88 4.92
C VAL A 106 0.27 -6.70 3.76
N VAL A 107 1.57 -6.80 4.03
CA VAL A 107 2.59 -6.88 3.00
C VAL A 107 2.81 -8.35 2.67
N GLN A 108 2.66 -8.70 1.39
CA GLN A 108 2.75 -10.07 0.91
C GLN A 108 3.77 -10.19 -0.22
N CYS A 109 4.60 -11.24 -0.17
CA CYS A 109 5.43 -11.68 -1.27
C CYS A 109 5.46 -13.22 -1.29
N LYS A 110 5.02 -13.82 -2.40
CA LYS A 110 4.78 -15.26 -2.51
C LYS A 110 3.92 -15.77 -1.35
N ASP A 111 4.47 -16.69 -0.54
CA ASP A 111 3.78 -17.36 0.56
C ASP A 111 3.93 -16.60 1.89
N LYS A 112 4.83 -15.61 1.96
CA LYS A 112 5.06 -14.82 3.18
C LYS A 112 4.09 -13.66 3.22
N LYS A 113 3.47 -13.49 4.39
CA LYS A 113 2.59 -12.38 4.73
C LYS A 113 3.04 -11.77 6.05
N ILE A 114 3.16 -10.45 6.09
CA ILE A 114 3.48 -9.70 7.30
C ILE A 114 2.41 -8.63 7.48
N ALA A 115 1.67 -8.69 8.58
CA ALA A 115 0.71 -7.65 8.93
C ALA A 115 1.47 -6.41 9.43
N LEU A 116 1.06 -5.23 8.97
CA LEU A 116 1.55 -3.97 9.51
C LEU A 116 0.75 -3.62 10.76
N GLU A 117 1.44 -3.15 11.80
CA GLU A 117 0.86 -2.81 13.09
C GLU A 117 0.91 -1.31 13.38
N LYS A 118 1.82 -0.56 12.72
CA LYS A 118 2.09 0.85 13.05
C LYS A 118 1.54 1.86 12.03
N PHE A 119 0.86 1.40 10.97
CA PHE A 119 0.18 2.30 10.05
C PHE A 119 -1.00 3.01 10.74
N LYS A 120 -1.38 4.18 10.23
CA LYS A 120 -2.49 4.98 10.74
C LYS A 120 -3.45 5.34 9.61
N VAL A 121 -4.73 5.01 9.81
CA VAL A 121 -5.80 5.58 8.99
C VAL A 121 -6.01 7.02 9.44
N LYS A 122 -5.68 7.98 8.57
CA LYS A 122 -5.77 9.42 8.86
C LYS A 122 -7.18 9.96 8.66
N ARG A 123 -7.86 9.51 7.61
CA ARG A 123 -9.26 9.83 7.33
C ARG A 123 -9.88 8.80 6.41
N ILE A 124 -11.20 8.65 6.54
CA ILE A 124 -12.08 7.94 5.63
C ILE A 124 -13.17 8.92 5.20
N TRP A 125 -13.54 8.93 3.92
CA TRP A 125 -14.61 9.79 3.41
C TRP A 125 -15.32 9.15 2.21
N GLY A 126 -16.49 9.66 1.84
CA GLY A 126 -17.39 9.03 0.86
C GLY A 126 -18.44 8.14 1.53
N GLY A 127 -19.37 7.62 0.73
CA GLY A 127 -20.58 6.92 1.19
C GLY A 127 -21.79 7.27 0.34
#